data_AF-B5WA83-F1
#
_entry.id   AF-B5WA83-F1
#
_cell.length_a   1.000
_cell.length_b   1.000
_cell.length_c   1.000
_cell.angle_alpha   90.00
_cell.angle_beta   90.00
_cell.angle_gamma   90.00
#
_symmetry.space_group_name_H-M   'P 1'
#
loop_
_entity.id
_entity.type
_entity.pdbx_description
1 polymer ?
#
loop_
_entity_poly.entity_id
_entity_poly.type
_entity_poly.pdbx_seq_one_letter_code
_entity_poly.pdbx_strand_id
1 'polypeptide(L)'
;MSKIIEIFGYSRNQPEHIDLASLIQGQHCPYLKRRCIKVRKSQPDISIGTCSVVYGKNSIPVIICPHRLLERKQIFIDCLHLLTNHEPGNELHVVSEISIPGGNVDYFLVSALNNKVKDFVGIELQTLDTTGTVWPERQRLLEELGVPTEDNQSQSKKTFGMNWKMTAKTILIQLHHK
;
A
#
# COMPACT_ATOMS: atom_id res chain seq x y z
N MET A 1 -9.81 -14.04 16.05
CA MET A 1 -9.64 -13.77 14.61
C MET A 1 -9.04 -12.39 14.46
N SER A 2 -7.81 -12.34 13.95
CA SER A 2 -7.07 -11.11 13.69
C SER A 2 -7.82 -10.22 12.72
N LYS A 3 -7.70 -8.91 12.90
CA LYS A 3 -8.27 -7.91 12.01
C LYS A 3 -7.47 -7.69 10.73
N ILE A 4 -6.36 -8.39 10.51
CA ILE A 4 -5.57 -8.24 9.30
C ILE A 4 -6.10 -9.15 8.20
N ILE A 5 -6.21 -8.60 6.99
CA ILE A 5 -6.62 -9.33 5.79
C ILE A 5 -5.38 -9.73 4.97
N GLU A 6 -4.48 -8.78 4.73
CA GLU A 6 -3.28 -9.01 3.91
C GLU A 6 -1.99 -8.66 4.65
N ILE A 7 -0.99 -9.51 4.50
CA ILE A 7 0.37 -9.34 5.01
C ILE A 7 1.39 -9.61 3.90
N PHE A 8 2.25 -8.64 3.60
CA PHE A 8 3.21 -8.69 2.49
C PHE A 8 2.57 -9.10 1.15
N GLY A 9 1.32 -8.66 0.92
CA GLY A 9 0.52 -8.99 -0.26
C GLY A 9 -0.09 -10.40 -0.28
N TYR A 10 0.20 -11.25 0.71
CA TYR A 10 -0.52 -12.50 0.92
C TYR A 10 -1.85 -12.22 1.61
N SER A 11 -2.95 -12.73 1.07
CA SER A 11 -4.28 -12.64 1.67
C SER A 11 -4.57 -13.87 2.53
N ARG A 12 -5.07 -13.67 3.75
CA ARG A 12 -5.47 -14.77 4.66
C ARG A 12 -6.56 -15.69 4.09
N ASN A 13 -7.27 -15.24 3.05
CA ASN A 13 -8.36 -15.98 2.41
C ASN A 13 -7.89 -16.72 1.14
N GLN A 14 -6.62 -16.61 0.75
CA GLN A 14 -6.10 -17.35 -0.40
C GLN A 14 -5.78 -18.80 -0.01
N PRO A 15 -6.27 -19.79 -0.76
CA PRO A 15 -5.89 -21.17 -0.58
C PRO A 15 -4.57 -21.40 -1.30
N GLU A 16 -3.43 -21.51 -0.61
CA GLU A 16 -2.21 -22.14 -1.17
C GLU A 16 -1.07 -22.34 -0.16
N HIS A 17 -0.20 -23.30 -0.50
CA HIS A 17 1.02 -23.72 0.19
C HIS A 17 2.14 -22.67 0.16
N ILE A 18 1.89 -21.45 0.65
CA ILE A 18 2.94 -20.46 0.84
C ILE A 18 3.68 -20.74 2.14
N ASP A 19 5.02 -20.76 2.05
CA ASP A 19 5.88 -20.72 3.23
C ASP A 19 5.80 -19.31 3.86
N LEU A 20 4.83 -19.17 4.78
CA LEU A 20 4.58 -17.95 5.51
C LEU A 20 5.79 -17.55 6.37
N ALA A 21 6.56 -18.50 6.91
CA ALA A 21 7.75 -18.18 7.70
C ALA A 21 8.78 -17.45 6.83
N SER A 22 9.05 -17.98 5.63
CA SER A 22 9.93 -17.33 4.64
C SER A 22 9.39 -15.96 4.19
N LEU A 23 8.07 -15.82 3.99
CA LEU A 23 7.45 -14.52 3.64
C LEU A 23 7.68 -13.47 4.74
N ILE A 24 7.46 -13.84 6.00
CA ILE A 24 7.63 -12.95 7.15
C ILE A 24 9.10 -12.60 7.37
N GLN A 25 10.00 -13.57 7.25
CA GLN A 25 11.45 -13.35 7.40
C GLN A 25 12.00 -12.47 6.27
N GLY A 26 11.55 -12.69 5.02
CA GLY A 26 11.98 -11.91 3.87
C GLY A 26 11.49 -10.47 3.87
N GLN A 27 10.39 -10.17 4.57
CA GLN A 27 9.79 -8.83 4.69
C GLN A 27 9.58 -8.12 3.34
N HIS A 28 9.42 -8.89 2.26
CA HIS A 28 9.40 -8.39 0.90
C HIS A 28 8.03 -7.78 0.56
N CYS A 29 8.02 -6.63 -0.11
CA CYS A 29 6.80 -6.02 -0.64
C CYS A 29 6.68 -6.38 -2.14
N PRO A 30 5.70 -7.21 -2.54
CA PRO A 30 5.58 -7.63 -3.94
C PRO A 30 5.28 -6.46 -4.89
N TYR A 31 4.64 -5.40 -4.37
CA TYR A 31 4.27 -4.22 -5.14
C TYR A 31 5.46 -3.31 -5.45
N LEU A 32 6.43 -3.23 -4.52
CA LEU A 32 7.64 -2.42 -4.67
C LEU A 32 8.85 -3.22 -5.13
N LYS A 33 8.76 -4.56 -5.15
CA LYS A 33 9.87 -5.49 -5.47
C LYS A 33 11.12 -5.27 -4.61
N ARG A 34 10.94 -4.84 -3.37
CA ARG A 34 11.99 -4.60 -2.37
C ARG A 34 11.43 -4.80 -0.97
N ARG A 35 12.27 -4.68 0.06
CA ARG A 35 11.82 -4.73 1.46
C ARG A 35 10.68 -3.73 1.72
N CYS A 36 9.67 -4.17 2.45
CA CYS A 36 8.51 -3.35 2.78
C CYS A 36 8.93 -2.13 3.61
N ILE A 37 8.56 -0.94 3.14
CA ILE A 37 8.95 0.33 3.77
C ILE A 37 8.12 0.66 5.02
N LYS A 38 7.03 -0.07 5.27
CA LYS A 38 6.16 0.12 6.44
C LYS A 38 6.81 -0.53 7.66
N VAL A 39 7.77 0.15 8.25
CA VAL A 39 8.61 -0.34 9.35
C VAL A 39 8.00 -0.06 10.73
N ARG A 40 8.38 -0.88 11.71
CA ARG A 40 8.03 -0.66 13.12
C ARG A 40 8.88 0.48 13.66
N LYS A 41 8.24 1.55 14.15
CA LYS A 41 8.95 2.75 14.66
C LYS A 41 9.95 2.44 15.77
N SER A 42 9.67 1.45 16.62
CA SER A 42 10.57 1.06 17.71
C SER A 42 11.71 0.12 17.27
N GLN A 43 11.56 -0.56 16.12
CA GLN A 43 12.55 -1.48 15.57
C GLN A 43 12.50 -1.39 14.03
N PRO A 44 13.23 -0.43 13.43
CA PRO A 44 13.16 -0.18 11.98
C PRO A 44 13.59 -1.35 11.10
N ASP A 45 14.34 -2.32 11.65
CA ASP A 45 14.74 -3.56 10.96
C ASP A 45 13.59 -4.56 10.78
N ILE A 46 12.43 -4.27 11.35
CA ILE A 46 11.24 -5.10 11.22
C ILE A 46 10.11 -4.32 10.54
N SER A 47 9.70 -4.83 9.38
CA SER A 47 8.58 -4.36 8.61
C SER A 47 7.28 -4.96 9.13
N ILE A 48 6.27 -4.12 9.26
CA ILE A 48 4.93 -4.48 9.70
C ILE A 48 4.24 -5.36 8.65
N GLY A 49 4.41 -5.02 7.36
CA GLY A 49 3.89 -5.81 6.25
C GLY A 49 2.37 -5.79 6.08
N THR A 50 1.60 -5.18 6.98
CA THR A 50 0.13 -5.13 6.88
C THR A 50 -0.33 -4.19 5.76
N CYS A 51 -0.94 -4.78 4.73
CA CYS A 51 -1.44 -4.07 3.55
C CYS A 51 -2.90 -3.63 3.72
N SER A 52 -3.74 -4.49 4.29
CA SER A 52 -5.18 -4.23 4.50
C SER A 52 -5.70 -4.90 5.78
N VAL A 53 -6.79 -4.34 6.32
CA VAL A 53 -7.42 -4.74 7.59
C VAL A 53 -8.93 -4.71 7.48
N VAL A 54 -9.63 -5.43 8.35
CA VAL A 54 -11.07 -5.20 8.60
C VAL A 54 -11.25 -4.19 9.73
N TYR A 55 -12.19 -3.26 9.57
CA TYR A 55 -12.49 -2.26 10.58
C TYR A 55 -14.00 -2.01 10.75
N GLY A 56 -14.37 -1.57 11.95
CA GLY A 56 -15.75 -1.22 12.31
C GLY A 56 -16.65 -2.42 12.62
N LYS A 57 -17.89 -2.15 13.04
CA LYS A 57 -18.88 -3.18 13.40
C LYS A 57 -19.27 -4.07 12.21
N ASN A 58 -19.24 -3.51 11.01
CA ASN A 58 -19.60 -4.21 9.78
C ASN A 58 -18.41 -4.93 9.12
N SER A 59 -17.25 -5.02 9.80
CA SER A 59 -16.04 -5.68 9.29
C SER A 59 -15.64 -5.24 7.87
N ILE A 60 -15.63 -3.93 7.65
CA ILE A 60 -15.36 -3.33 6.33
C ILE A 60 -13.88 -3.55 6.00
N PRO A 61 -13.53 -4.11 4.82
CA PRO A 61 -12.15 -4.20 4.38
C PRO A 61 -11.61 -2.82 4.02
N VAL A 62 -10.44 -2.49 4.55
CA VAL A 62 -9.78 -1.20 4.40
C VAL A 62 -8.32 -1.41 4.02
N ILE A 63 -7.90 -0.77 2.93
CA ILE A 63 -6.49 -0.72 2.53
C ILE A 63 -5.81 0.37 3.37
N ILE A 64 -4.66 0.02 3.96
CA ILE A 64 -3.85 0.90 4.83
C ILE A 64 -2.40 1.04 4.34
N CYS A 65 -2.17 0.69 3.07
CA CYS A 65 -0.88 0.80 2.38
C CYS A 65 -1.14 1.20 0.93
N PRO A 66 -0.68 2.37 0.46
CA PRO A 66 -0.95 2.84 -0.90
C PRO A 66 -0.30 1.94 -1.96
N HIS A 67 0.84 1.33 -1.66
CA HIS A 67 1.50 0.38 -2.57
C HIS A 67 0.62 -0.82 -2.94
N ARG A 68 -0.38 -1.17 -2.12
CA ARG A 68 -1.34 -2.22 -2.45
C ARG A 68 -2.12 -1.91 -3.74
N LEU A 69 -2.32 -0.63 -4.05
CA LEU A 69 -3.02 -0.16 -5.26
C LEU A 69 -2.16 -0.31 -6.53
N LEU A 70 -0.87 -0.65 -6.41
CA LEU A 70 0.02 -0.94 -7.54
C LEU A 70 -0.11 -2.38 -8.05
N GLU A 71 -0.98 -3.19 -7.45
CA GLU A 71 -1.21 -4.57 -7.86
C GLU A 71 -1.49 -4.64 -9.36
N ARG A 72 -0.72 -5.50 -10.05
CA ARG A 72 -0.80 -5.72 -11.50
C ARG A 72 -0.66 -4.47 -12.37
N LYS A 73 -0.21 -3.34 -11.80
CA LYS A 73 -0.20 -2.04 -12.46
C LYS A 73 -1.58 -1.61 -12.96
N GLN A 74 -2.66 -2.14 -12.37
CA GLN A 74 -4.02 -1.96 -12.85
C GLN A 74 -4.39 -0.47 -12.93
N ILE A 75 -4.05 0.31 -11.91
CA ILE A 75 -4.33 1.75 -11.87
C ILE A 75 -3.75 2.50 -13.08
N PHE A 76 -2.56 2.11 -13.56
CA PHE A 76 -1.94 2.76 -14.72
C PHE A 76 -2.63 2.35 -16.02
N ILE A 77 -3.03 1.09 -16.13
CA ILE A 77 -3.78 0.58 -17.30
C ILE A 77 -5.14 1.29 -17.38
N ASP A 78 -5.83 1.39 -16.25
CA ASP A 78 -7.12 2.06 -16.16
C ASP A 78 -7.02 3.53 -16.54
N CYS A 79 -5.89 4.21 -16.26
CA CYS A 79 -5.67 5.60 -16.64
C CYS A 79 -5.21 5.81 -18.10
N LEU A 80 -4.98 4.77 -18.90
CA LEU A 80 -4.50 4.94 -20.28
C LEU A 80 -5.43 5.79 -21.14
N HIS A 81 -6.75 5.66 -20.94
CA HIS A 81 -7.75 6.42 -21.69
C HIS A 81 -7.73 7.94 -21.41
N LEU A 82 -7.04 8.37 -20.35
CA LEU A 82 -6.90 9.78 -19.99
C LEU A 82 -5.76 10.46 -20.77
N LEU A 83 -4.87 9.70 -21.42
CA LEU A 83 -3.85 10.22 -22.32
C LEU A 83 -4.45 10.52 -23.70
N THR A 84 -5.15 11.64 -23.81
CA THR A 84 -5.92 12.00 -25.01
C THR A 84 -5.08 12.27 -26.26
N ASN A 85 -3.77 12.53 -26.12
CA ASN A 85 -2.82 12.73 -27.21
C ASN A 85 -1.85 11.55 -27.38
N HIS A 86 -2.15 10.38 -26.80
CA HIS A 86 -1.39 9.17 -27.07
C HIS A 86 -1.75 8.58 -28.43
N GLU A 87 -0.73 8.23 -29.21
CA GLU A 87 -0.87 7.64 -30.55
C GLU A 87 0.00 6.38 -30.65
N PRO A 88 -0.39 5.39 -31.49
CA PRO A 88 0.48 4.25 -31.79
C PRO A 88 1.87 4.69 -32.24
N GLY A 89 2.90 4.12 -31.61
CA GLY A 89 4.30 4.52 -31.81
C GLY A 89 4.86 5.36 -30.66
N ASN A 90 4.01 5.95 -29.83
CA ASN A 90 4.46 6.52 -28.56
C ASN A 90 4.79 5.41 -27.56
N GLU A 91 5.81 5.64 -26.74
CA GLU A 91 6.15 4.81 -25.60
C GLU A 91 5.40 5.26 -24.35
N LEU A 92 5.05 4.29 -23.49
CA LEU A 92 4.42 4.54 -22.20
C LEU A 92 5.44 4.38 -21.08
N HIS A 93 5.55 5.41 -20.24
CA HIS A 93 6.45 5.45 -19.10
C HIS A 93 5.65 5.68 -17.82
N VAL A 94 6.05 5.02 -16.73
CA VAL A 94 5.54 5.32 -15.38
C VAL A 94 6.69 5.92 -14.59
N VAL A 95 6.52 7.16 -14.17
CA VAL A 95 7.54 7.92 -13.44
C VAL A 95 7.03 8.22 -12.04
N SER A 96 7.77 7.86 -11.01
CA SER A 96 7.37 8.03 -9.60
C SER A 96 7.99 9.28 -8.97
N GLU A 97 7.30 9.86 -7.98
CA GLU A 97 7.79 10.92 -7.09
C GLU A 97 8.31 12.16 -7.83
N ILE A 98 7.48 12.74 -8.70
CA ILE A 98 7.84 13.94 -9.45
C ILE A 98 7.56 15.20 -8.64
N SER A 99 8.59 16.01 -8.45
CA SER A 99 8.51 17.29 -7.76
C SER A 99 7.83 18.37 -8.61
N ILE A 100 6.90 19.09 -7.98
CA ILE A 100 6.18 20.23 -8.54
C ILE A 100 6.18 21.38 -7.51
N PRO A 101 5.91 22.64 -7.93
CA PRO A 101 5.66 23.70 -6.97
C PRO A 101 4.52 23.30 -6.01
N GLY A 102 4.82 23.20 -4.71
CA GLY A 102 3.83 22.83 -3.69
C GLY A 102 3.80 21.35 -3.28
N GLY A 103 4.65 20.48 -3.84
CA GLY A 103 4.81 19.10 -3.35
C GLY A 103 5.38 18.13 -4.38
N ASN A 104 5.05 16.85 -4.24
CA ASN A 104 5.38 15.81 -5.21
C ASN A 104 4.10 15.10 -5.64
N VAL A 105 4.00 14.70 -6.91
CA VAL A 105 2.96 13.77 -7.39
C VAL A 105 3.49 12.35 -7.29
N ASP A 106 2.69 11.43 -6.74
CA ASP A 106 3.10 10.04 -6.53
C ASP A 106 3.57 9.38 -7.84
N TYR A 107 2.78 9.49 -8.91
CA TYR A 107 3.11 8.94 -10.21
C TYR A 107 2.65 9.84 -11.37
N PHE A 108 3.41 9.79 -12.47
CA PHE A 108 2.96 10.20 -13.79
C PHE A 108 2.93 9.00 -14.71
N LEU A 109 1.82 8.81 -15.41
CA LEU A 109 1.74 7.99 -16.61
C LEU A 109 2.02 8.89 -17.81
N VAL A 110 3.07 8.61 -18.56
CA VAL A 110 3.61 9.49 -19.59
C VAL A 110 3.58 8.80 -20.96
N SER A 111 3.06 9.50 -21.96
CA SER A 111 3.15 9.15 -23.38
C SER A 111 4.31 9.95 -23.98
N ALA A 112 5.32 9.29 -24.54
CA ALA A 112 6.52 9.93 -25.07
C ALA A 112 6.87 9.43 -26.48
N LEU A 113 7.44 10.31 -27.31
CA LEU A 113 7.94 9.96 -28.64
C LEU A 113 9.27 10.68 -28.88
N ASN A 114 10.29 9.94 -29.32
CA ASN A 114 11.63 10.47 -29.57
C ASN A 114 12.18 11.28 -28.38
N ASN A 115 12.09 10.71 -27.16
CA ASN A 115 12.50 11.33 -25.90
C ASN A 115 11.80 12.65 -25.55
N LYS A 116 10.64 12.94 -26.15
CA LYS A 116 9.82 14.11 -25.82
C LYS A 116 8.46 13.66 -25.28
N VAL A 117 8.06 14.24 -24.16
CA VAL A 117 6.72 14.05 -23.59
C VAL A 117 5.68 14.62 -24.56
N LYS A 118 4.68 13.79 -24.89
CA LYS A 118 3.54 14.13 -25.74
C LYS A 118 2.28 14.35 -24.92
N ASP A 119 2.09 13.52 -23.89
CA ASP A 119 0.97 13.62 -22.96
C ASP A 119 1.36 13.01 -21.61
N PHE A 120 0.66 13.38 -20.54
CA PHE A 120 0.84 12.77 -19.23
C PHE A 120 -0.42 12.87 -18.37
N VAL A 121 -0.55 11.94 -17.43
CA VAL A 121 -1.59 11.92 -16.39
C VAL A 121 -0.90 11.81 -15.03
N GLY A 122 -1.17 12.76 -14.14
CA GLY A 122 -0.77 12.68 -12.75
C GLY A 122 -1.70 11.74 -11.98
N ILE A 123 -1.14 10.88 -11.13
CA ILE A 123 -1.86 9.87 -10.36
C ILE A 123 -1.37 9.96 -8.91
N GLU A 124 -2.31 10.19 -7.99
CA GLU A 124 -2.06 10.24 -6.54
C GLU A 124 -2.77 9.06 -5.87
N LEU A 125 -2.05 8.33 -5.02
CA LEU A 125 -2.58 7.13 -4.36
C LEU A 125 -2.87 7.42 -2.89
N GLN A 126 -4.15 7.49 -2.54
CA GLN A 126 -4.57 7.68 -1.16
C GLN A 126 -5.16 6.41 -0.55
N THR A 127 -4.75 6.10 0.69
CA THR A 127 -5.33 5.02 1.50
C THR A 127 -5.60 5.53 2.92
N LEU A 128 -6.16 4.70 3.80
CA LEU A 128 -6.46 5.14 5.17
C LEU A 128 -5.28 4.91 6.10
N ASP A 129 -4.94 5.96 6.86
CA ASP A 129 -4.01 5.84 7.97
C ASP A 129 -4.68 5.18 9.18
N THR A 130 -3.88 4.49 9.99
CA THR A 130 -4.33 3.96 11.27
C THR A 130 -3.94 4.87 12.43
N THR A 131 -4.78 5.00 13.45
CA THR A 131 -4.37 5.49 14.77
C THR A 131 -3.97 4.31 15.65
N GLY A 132 -3.06 4.52 16.62
CA GLY A 132 -2.57 3.43 17.46
C GLY A 132 -1.59 2.50 16.74
N THR A 133 -1.70 1.18 16.96
CA THR A 133 -0.77 0.19 16.39
C THR A 133 -1.49 -1.06 15.89
N VAL A 134 -1.14 -1.48 14.68
CA VAL A 134 -1.59 -2.75 14.09
C VAL A 134 -0.72 -3.94 14.51
N TRP A 135 0.39 -3.70 15.23
CA TRP A 135 1.38 -4.73 15.57
C TRP A 135 0.80 -5.91 16.37
N PRO A 136 -0.02 -5.70 17.43
CA PRO A 136 -0.64 -6.83 18.13
C PRO A 136 -1.52 -7.70 17.23
N GLU A 137 -2.26 -7.08 16.30
CA GLU A 137 -3.11 -7.79 15.33
C GLU A 137 -2.28 -8.57 14.32
N ARG A 138 -1.09 -8.05 13.96
CA ARG A 138 -0.09 -8.78 13.16
C ARG A 138 0.37 -10.03 13.89
N GLN A 139 0.75 -9.93 15.16
CA GLN A 139 1.17 -11.11 15.91
C GLN A 139 0.04 -12.14 16.05
N ARG A 140 -1.19 -11.69 16.33
CA ARG A 140 -2.36 -12.58 16.35
C ARG A 140 -2.59 -13.29 15.02
N LEU A 141 -2.39 -12.61 13.88
CA LEU A 141 -2.48 -13.26 12.57
C LEU A 141 -1.41 -14.33 12.41
N LEU A 142 -0.16 -14.03 12.80
CA LEU A 142 0.94 -14.99 12.68
C LEU A 142 0.68 -16.24 13.52
N GLU A 143 0.25 -16.09 14.76
CA GLU A 143 -0.16 -17.21 15.62
C GLU A 143 -1.33 -18.00 15.02
N GLU A 144 -2.37 -17.32 14.50
CA GLU A 144 -3.51 -17.96 13.82
C GLU A 144 -3.08 -18.78 12.59
N LEU A 145 -1.97 -18.39 11.94
CA LEU A 145 -1.41 -19.07 10.79
C LEU A 145 -0.26 -20.04 11.15
N GLY A 146 -0.01 -20.29 12.45
CA GLY A 146 1.02 -21.21 12.91
C GLY A 146 2.47 -20.72 12.75
N VAL A 147 2.67 -19.42 12.53
CA VAL A 147 4.00 -18.80 12.44
C VAL A 147 4.43 -18.31 13.83
N PRO A 148 5.56 -18.80 14.39
CA PRO A 148 6.05 -18.36 15.69
C PRO A 148 6.35 -16.86 15.73
N THR A 149 6.03 -16.23 16.85
CA THR A 149 6.30 -14.81 17.09
C THR A 149 7.30 -14.67 18.24
N GLU A 150 8.33 -13.84 18.06
CA GLU A 150 9.40 -13.66 19.06
C GLU A 150 8.94 -12.81 20.27
N ASP A 151 7.84 -12.08 20.14
CA ASP A 151 7.29 -11.24 21.21
C ASP A 151 5.93 -11.74 21.70
N ASN A 152 5.58 -11.40 22.95
CA ASN A 152 4.26 -11.69 23.54
C ASN A 152 3.22 -10.61 23.21
N GLN A 153 3.38 -9.86 22.10
CA GLN A 153 2.47 -8.73 21.79
C GLN A 153 1.11 -9.20 21.27
N SER A 154 0.94 -10.46 20.91
CA SER A 154 -0.36 -11.05 20.56
C SER A 154 -1.40 -10.94 21.69
N GLN A 155 -0.95 -11.00 22.95
CA GLN A 155 -1.76 -10.84 24.16
C GLN A 155 -2.10 -9.37 24.47
N SER A 156 -1.46 -8.43 23.77
CA SER A 156 -1.67 -7.00 23.99
C SER A 156 -3.08 -6.60 23.58
N LYS A 157 -3.79 -5.93 24.50
CA LYS A 157 -5.11 -5.32 24.26
C LYS A 157 -5.03 -4.01 23.49
N LYS A 158 -3.83 -3.54 23.11
CA LYS A 158 -3.69 -2.35 22.26
C LYS A 158 -4.36 -2.60 20.92
N THR A 159 -5.15 -1.61 20.49
CA THR A 159 -5.90 -1.65 19.24
C THR A 159 -5.43 -0.54 18.29
N PHE A 160 -5.96 -0.60 17.07
CA PHE A 160 -5.86 0.48 16.11
C PHE A 160 -7.24 1.06 15.80
N GLY A 161 -7.28 2.34 15.47
CA GLY A 161 -8.42 3.02 14.85
C GLY A 161 -8.09 3.42 13.41
N MET A 162 -9.08 3.93 12.67
CA MET A 162 -8.85 4.56 11.37
C MET A 162 -8.78 6.08 11.53
N ASN A 163 -7.78 6.71 10.92
CA ASN A 163 -7.54 8.15 10.98
C ASN A 163 -8.28 8.90 9.86
N TRP A 164 -9.62 8.80 9.88
CA TRP A 164 -10.50 9.39 8.87
C TRP A 164 -10.27 10.89 8.70
N LYS A 165 -10.20 11.62 9.82
CA LYS A 165 -10.07 13.09 9.81
C LYS A 165 -8.76 13.54 9.19
N MET A 166 -7.64 12.92 9.53
CA MET A 166 -6.36 13.29 8.93
C MET A 166 -6.29 12.89 7.45
N THR A 167 -6.75 11.69 7.11
CA THR A 167 -6.77 11.24 5.70
C THR A 167 -7.60 12.19 4.84
N ALA A 168 -8.81 12.55 5.30
CA ALA A 168 -9.68 13.51 4.62
C ALA A 168 -9.02 14.89 4.47
N LYS A 169 -8.39 15.41 5.53
CA LYS A 169 -7.67 16.70 5.47
C LYS A 169 -6.55 16.65 4.42
N THR A 170 -5.76 15.58 4.40
CA THR A 170 -4.62 15.46 3.49
C THR A 170 -5.08 15.36 2.04
N ILE A 171 -6.06 14.49 1.74
CA ILE A 171 -6.54 14.32 0.35
C ILE A 171 -7.23 15.57 -0.18
N LEU A 172 -8.01 16.28 0.64
CA LEU A 172 -8.68 17.52 0.20
C LEU A 172 -7.67 18.59 -0.22
N ILE A 173 -6.57 18.74 0.51
CA ILE A 173 -5.51 19.68 0.15
C ILE A 173 -4.80 19.23 -1.12
N GLN A 174 -4.51 17.94 -1.28
CA GLN A 174 -3.89 17.43 -2.50
C GLN A 174 -4.78 17.65 -3.74
N LEU A 175 -6.07 17.31 -3.66
CA LEU A 175 -7.04 17.54 -4.74
C LEU A 175 -7.24 19.02 -5.09
N HIS A 176 -7.00 19.93 -4.14
CA HIS A 176 -7.13 21.36 -4.40
C HIS A 176 -5.90 21.95 -5.11
N HIS A 177 -4.71 21.41 -4.84
CA HIS A 177 -3.45 21.98 -5.32
C HIS A 177 -2.81 21.23 -6.49
N LYS A 178 -3.34 20.06 -6.86
CA LYS A 178 -2.80 19.17 -7.90
C LYS A 178 -3.93 18.67 -8.78
#